data_AF-A0A1W6KFT3-F1
#
_entry.id   AF-A0A1W6KFT3-F1
#
_cell.length_a   1.000
_cell.length_b   1.000
_cell.length_c   1.000
_cell.angle_alpha   90.00
_cell.angle_beta   90.00
_cell.angle_gamma   90.00
#
_symmetry.space_group_name_H-M   'P 1'
#
loop_
_entity.id
_entity.type
_entity.pdbx_description
1 polymer ?
#
loop_
_entity_poly.entity_id
_entity_poly.type
_entity_poly.pdbx_seq_one_letter_code
_entity_poly.pdbx_strand_id
1 'polypeptide(L)'
;MNPEQKAAGYRQYTWSIPVFRANQVTEKVKALSGTAKKCGMPGFSLKYGGSSIQKINIDSQLIDMEMVDVTLIGGPPKINGWQFVAKIDHDDDAGNVVFGYNDDLINKSGREGLADWLAECKPNCEHCNVNRSRNSTFLFSHENDPASLVQLGSSCVKDFSGHPDPSTILLAATTFRDLMVELDDPDSIPGSTMTANAMLSFPYVVSVASAVVNQDGGWIPKDDHRGFPNPGATTAKVHNELLGKKPNVTISDADEERARHIIAWLTDERFDHKDQMYRANLSNLAKRGYVPKKGIGLAASAVVAFERELEKVQEMRANNGKPVSQYIGDKGERVERTVKLEKIIPCDGEFGISLLHLFRDVETGAKMTWFNSGTRSLAEGQTYDIKGRVKLHETRDGVKQTQLTRVSCPDIKLHDALCPGMDDAAVLKKLKKVGDIDAQTDRNETLLYKASKLNSFYSIGRAIVEELLERGADPGIRSSESGDTPFDIWVFTEEEDLVLRTLEKQPELAARWSDDRFAFYEVEDAPWVSKLKEVRDQQIEMLVEEKETSRIAAINSLFDNSDKKPGPVVGGEGNALSELDEDESEDNQLRLA
;
A
#
# COMPACT_ATOMS: atom_id res chain seq x y z
N MET A 1 -13.91 -26.28 -37.05
CA MET A 1 -15.22 -25.74 -37.40
C MET A 1 -16.13 -26.90 -37.77
N ASN A 2 -17.30 -27.01 -37.14
CA ASN A 2 -18.25 -28.09 -37.39
C ASN A 2 -19.18 -27.77 -38.60
N PRO A 3 -20.01 -28.72 -39.08
CA PRO A 3 -20.91 -28.48 -40.22
C PRO A 3 -21.91 -27.35 -40.00
N GLU A 4 -22.46 -27.21 -38.80
CA GLU A 4 -23.42 -26.13 -38.46
C GLU A 4 -22.78 -24.75 -38.53
N GLN A 5 -21.57 -24.59 -38.00
CA GLN A 5 -20.78 -23.35 -38.09
C GLN A 5 -20.45 -23.00 -39.53
N LYS A 6 -20.11 -23.99 -40.37
CA LYS A 6 -19.91 -23.78 -41.81
C LYS A 6 -21.18 -23.30 -42.50
N ALA A 7 -22.32 -23.93 -42.22
CA ALA A 7 -23.61 -23.52 -42.78
C ALA A 7 -24.02 -22.10 -42.33
N ALA A 8 -23.69 -21.72 -41.10
CA ALA A 8 -23.88 -20.35 -40.61
C ALA A 8 -22.91 -19.32 -41.21
N GLY A 9 -21.93 -19.74 -42.03
CA GLY A 9 -20.94 -18.87 -42.66
C GLY A 9 -19.85 -18.39 -41.69
N TYR A 10 -19.58 -19.14 -40.62
CA TYR A 10 -18.49 -18.81 -39.68
C TYR A 10 -17.13 -18.91 -40.37
N ARG A 11 -16.20 -18.09 -39.87
CA ARG A 11 -14.81 -18.07 -40.30
C ARG A 11 -13.90 -18.39 -39.12
N GLN A 12 -12.64 -18.65 -39.46
CA GLN A 12 -11.57 -18.80 -38.49
C GLN A 12 -10.74 -17.52 -38.51
N TYR A 13 -10.52 -16.95 -37.33
CA TYR A 13 -9.70 -15.77 -37.11
C TYR A 13 -8.61 -16.12 -36.09
N THR A 14 -7.38 -15.66 -36.31
CA THR A 14 -6.24 -16.02 -35.46
C THR A 14 -5.44 -14.78 -35.10
N TRP A 15 -5.12 -14.64 -33.82
CA TRP A 15 -4.33 -13.55 -33.26
C TRP A 15 -3.32 -14.08 -32.26
N SER A 16 -2.35 -13.25 -31.91
CA SER A 16 -1.43 -13.49 -30.79
C SER A 16 -1.76 -12.48 -29.69
N ILE A 17 -2.19 -12.96 -28.52
CA ILE A 17 -2.61 -12.09 -27.40
C ILE A 17 -1.77 -12.36 -26.15
N PRO A 18 -1.65 -11.40 -25.21
CA PRO A 18 -0.98 -11.64 -23.93
C PRO A 18 -1.67 -12.75 -23.12
N VAL A 19 -0.89 -13.67 -22.52
CA VAL A 19 -1.42 -14.85 -21.81
C VAL A 19 -2.42 -14.48 -20.71
N PHE A 20 -2.19 -13.40 -19.98
CA PHE A 20 -3.09 -12.97 -18.90
C PHE A 20 -4.51 -12.58 -19.39
N ARG A 21 -4.68 -12.30 -20.69
CA ARG A 21 -6.00 -11.99 -21.29
C ARG A 21 -6.79 -13.23 -21.68
N ALA A 22 -6.17 -14.42 -21.71
CA ALA A 22 -6.81 -15.64 -22.20
C ALA A 22 -8.13 -15.93 -21.46
N ASN A 23 -8.15 -15.82 -20.14
CA ASN A 23 -9.37 -16.04 -19.35
C ASN A 23 -10.48 -15.04 -19.67
N GLN A 24 -10.14 -13.75 -19.82
CA GLN A 24 -11.11 -12.71 -20.15
C GLN A 24 -11.75 -12.95 -21.52
N VAL A 25 -10.93 -13.28 -22.52
CA VAL A 25 -11.38 -13.61 -23.88
C VAL A 25 -12.26 -14.87 -23.86
N THR A 26 -11.88 -15.89 -23.09
CA THR A 26 -12.68 -17.11 -22.90
C THR A 26 -14.07 -16.80 -22.36
N GLU A 27 -14.18 -16.02 -21.29
CA GLU A 27 -15.48 -15.69 -20.69
C GLU A 27 -16.35 -14.83 -21.61
N LYS A 28 -15.76 -13.86 -22.34
CA LYS A 28 -16.48 -13.08 -23.35
C LYS A 28 -17.05 -13.97 -24.46
N VAL A 29 -16.27 -14.92 -24.98
CA VAL A 29 -16.75 -15.83 -26.03
C VAL A 29 -17.81 -16.80 -25.52
N LYS A 30 -17.73 -17.25 -24.26
CA LYS A 30 -18.80 -18.05 -23.64
C LYS A 30 -20.11 -17.27 -23.57
N ALA A 31 -20.06 -16.01 -23.11
CA ALA A 31 -21.23 -15.14 -23.06
C ALA A 31 -21.83 -14.91 -24.46
N LEU A 32 -20.98 -14.58 -25.44
CA LEU A 32 -21.38 -14.40 -26.83
C LEU A 32 -22.02 -15.66 -27.43
N SER A 33 -21.46 -16.84 -27.13
CA SER A 33 -22.01 -18.13 -27.55
C SER A 33 -23.38 -18.41 -26.93
N GLY A 34 -23.58 -18.02 -25.67
CA GLY A 34 -24.89 -18.12 -25.01
C GLY A 34 -25.94 -17.25 -25.71
N THR A 35 -25.56 -16.03 -26.08
CA THR A 35 -26.43 -15.11 -26.85
C THR A 35 -26.72 -15.64 -28.25
N ALA A 36 -25.70 -16.14 -28.95
CA ALA A 36 -25.84 -16.70 -30.31
C ALA A 36 -26.82 -17.88 -30.37
N LYS A 37 -26.75 -18.79 -29.38
CA LYS A 37 -27.68 -19.93 -29.28
C LYS A 37 -29.13 -19.49 -29.10
N LYS A 38 -29.38 -18.40 -28.36
CA LYS A 38 -30.72 -17.82 -28.20
C LYS A 38 -31.27 -17.27 -29.51
N CYS A 39 -30.39 -16.87 -30.42
CA CYS A 39 -30.74 -16.40 -31.77
C CYS A 39 -30.82 -17.54 -32.81
N GLY A 40 -30.77 -18.81 -32.39
CA GLY A 40 -30.79 -19.95 -33.31
C GLY A 40 -29.50 -20.16 -34.10
N MET A 41 -28.39 -19.56 -33.66
CA MET A 41 -27.08 -19.69 -34.30
C MET A 41 -26.19 -20.69 -33.56
N PRO A 42 -25.22 -21.34 -34.26
CA PRO A 42 -24.24 -22.18 -33.59
C PRO A 42 -23.39 -21.36 -32.60
N GLY A 43 -22.90 -22.01 -31.55
CA GLY A 43 -21.98 -21.36 -30.61
C GLY A 43 -20.63 -21.01 -31.25
N PHE A 44 -19.99 -19.98 -30.71
CA PHE A 44 -18.62 -19.61 -31.04
C PHE A 44 -17.66 -20.62 -30.41
N SER A 45 -16.43 -20.71 -30.91
CA SER A 45 -15.41 -21.60 -30.33
C SER A 45 -14.04 -20.93 -30.29
N LEU A 46 -13.31 -21.13 -29.22
CA LEU A 46 -11.92 -20.70 -29.08
C LEU A 46 -10.99 -21.91 -29.06
N LYS A 47 -9.81 -21.73 -29.63
CA LYS A 47 -8.67 -22.65 -29.48
C LYS A 47 -7.44 -21.84 -29.14
N TYR A 48 -6.65 -22.33 -28.20
CA TYR A 48 -5.35 -21.76 -27.84
C TYR A 48 -4.23 -22.62 -28.45
N GLY A 49 -3.23 -21.96 -29.02
CA GLY A 49 -2.00 -22.56 -29.53
C GLY A 49 -0.89 -22.57 -28.48
N GLY A 50 0.37 -22.61 -28.94
CA GLY A 50 1.54 -22.48 -28.07
C GLY A 50 1.71 -21.05 -27.55
N SER A 51 2.42 -20.91 -26.43
CA SER A 51 2.90 -19.60 -25.97
C SER A 51 4.32 -19.32 -26.46
N SER A 52 4.64 -18.03 -26.61
CA SER A 52 5.96 -17.53 -26.98
C SER A 52 6.25 -16.22 -26.26
N ILE A 53 7.52 -15.95 -25.94
CA ILE A 53 7.94 -14.67 -25.40
C ILE A 53 8.21 -13.72 -26.57
N GLN A 54 7.57 -12.57 -26.59
CA GLN A 54 7.76 -11.51 -27.58
C GLN A 54 8.21 -10.22 -26.92
N LYS A 55 9.12 -9.49 -27.57
CA LYS A 55 9.55 -8.16 -27.13
C LYS A 55 8.58 -7.10 -27.64
N ILE A 56 7.88 -6.45 -26.71
CA ILE A 56 6.90 -5.41 -27.02
C ILE A 56 7.43 -4.08 -26.50
N ASN A 57 7.30 -3.03 -27.31
CA ASN A 57 7.62 -1.68 -26.89
C ASN A 57 6.43 -1.08 -26.14
N ILE A 58 6.62 -0.79 -24.85
CA ILE A 58 5.65 -0.12 -23.98
C ILE A 58 6.36 1.10 -23.40
N ASP A 59 5.82 2.30 -23.66
CA ASP A 59 6.37 3.58 -23.18
C ASP A 59 7.86 3.78 -23.51
N SER A 60 8.27 3.44 -24.73
CA SER A 60 9.68 3.48 -25.19
C SER A 60 10.62 2.48 -24.51
N GLN A 61 10.08 1.51 -23.76
CA GLN A 61 10.84 0.40 -23.17
C GLN A 61 10.48 -0.93 -23.83
N LEU A 62 11.49 -1.73 -24.14
CA LEU A 62 11.30 -3.10 -24.63
C LEU A 62 11.09 -4.05 -23.45
N ILE A 63 9.93 -4.68 -23.39
CA ILE A 63 9.54 -5.62 -22.33
C ILE A 63 9.28 -7.00 -22.96
N ASP A 64 9.79 -8.04 -22.32
CA ASP A 64 9.47 -9.43 -22.68
C ASP A 64 8.06 -9.78 -22.17
N MET A 65 7.14 -10.07 -23.11
CA MET A 65 5.76 -10.42 -22.81
C MET A 65 5.44 -11.83 -23.33
N GLU A 66 4.85 -12.67 -22.47
CA GLU A 66 4.35 -13.98 -22.89
C GLU A 66 3.02 -13.83 -23.65
N MET A 67 3.04 -14.28 -24.90
CA MET A 67 1.93 -14.23 -25.85
C MET A 67 1.44 -15.65 -26.15
N VAL A 68 0.15 -15.81 -26.43
CA VAL A 68 -0.48 -17.08 -26.83
C VAL A 68 -1.30 -16.87 -28.09
N ASP A 69 -1.15 -17.79 -29.04
CA ASP A 69 -1.99 -17.80 -30.23
C ASP A 69 -3.42 -18.17 -29.85
N VAL A 70 -4.38 -17.36 -30.28
CA VAL A 70 -5.80 -17.58 -30.07
C VAL A 70 -6.52 -17.63 -31.41
N THR A 71 -7.27 -18.71 -31.62
CA THR A 71 -8.09 -18.92 -32.80
C THR A 71 -9.57 -18.86 -32.42
N LEU A 72 -10.29 -17.87 -32.93
CA LEU A 72 -11.75 -17.77 -32.83
C LEU A 72 -12.41 -18.38 -34.06
N ILE A 73 -13.39 -19.25 -33.83
CA ILE A 73 -14.32 -19.73 -34.84
C ILE A 73 -15.66 -19.05 -34.57
N GLY A 74 -16.07 -18.14 -35.45
CA GLY A 74 -17.21 -17.27 -35.25
C GLY A 74 -17.63 -16.53 -36.52
N GLY A 75 -18.73 -15.80 -36.45
CA GLY A 75 -19.19 -14.94 -37.52
C GLY A 75 -20.26 -13.97 -37.04
N PRO A 76 -20.53 -12.88 -37.78
CA PRO A 76 -21.57 -11.93 -37.43
C PRO A 76 -22.93 -12.61 -37.39
N PRO A 77 -23.86 -12.15 -36.55
CA PRO A 77 -25.15 -12.80 -36.42
C PRO A 77 -25.98 -12.70 -37.70
N LYS A 78 -26.73 -13.77 -37.99
CA LYS A 78 -27.66 -13.91 -39.12
C LYS A 78 -29.08 -14.14 -38.60
N ILE A 79 -30.06 -13.57 -39.29
CA ILE A 79 -31.48 -13.76 -38.97
C ILE A 79 -32.26 -13.94 -40.27
N ASN A 80 -32.95 -15.06 -40.45
CA ASN A 80 -33.91 -15.28 -41.54
C ASN A 80 -33.41 -14.84 -42.94
N GLY A 81 -32.17 -15.19 -43.29
CA GLY A 81 -31.57 -14.84 -44.59
C GLY A 81 -30.98 -13.43 -44.68
N TRP A 82 -31.03 -12.64 -43.60
CA TRP A 82 -30.38 -11.34 -43.48
C TRP A 82 -29.15 -11.42 -42.59
N GLN A 83 -28.07 -10.82 -43.05
CA GLN A 83 -26.80 -10.72 -42.34
C GLN A 83 -26.56 -9.28 -41.91
N PHE A 84 -26.12 -9.09 -40.67
CA PHE A 84 -25.79 -7.77 -40.17
C PHE A 84 -24.46 -7.27 -40.75
N VAL A 85 -24.46 -6.03 -41.25
CA VAL A 85 -23.33 -5.42 -41.99
C VAL A 85 -22.65 -4.31 -41.19
N ALA A 86 -23.45 -3.36 -40.66
CA ALA A 86 -22.92 -2.18 -39.97
C ALA A 86 -23.91 -1.60 -38.95
N LYS A 87 -23.37 -0.96 -37.91
CA LYS A 87 -24.10 -0.01 -37.06
C LYS A 87 -23.69 1.39 -37.49
N ILE A 88 -24.66 2.27 -37.66
CA ILE A 88 -24.45 3.66 -38.06
C ILE A 88 -24.92 4.52 -36.90
N ASP A 89 -23.99 5.23 -36.27
CA ASP A 89 -24.31 6.24 -35.26
C ASP A 89 -24.37 7.60 -35.95
N HIS A 90 -25.49 8.30 -35.81
CA HIS A 90 -25.76 9.55 -36.49
C HIS A 90 -25.41 10.73 -35.58
N ASP A 91 -24.70 11.70 -36.15
CA ASP A 91 -24.41 12.99 -35.53
C ASP A 91 -24.72 14.10 -36.54
N ASP A 92 -25.62 15.01 -36.18
CA ASP A 92 -26.11 16.05 -37.08
C ASP A 92 -25.04 17.10 -37.42
N ASP A 93 -23.99 17.24 -36.59
CA ASP A 93 -22.93 18.24 -36.73
C ASP A 93 -21.62 17.66 -37.28
N ALA A 94 -21.29 16.40 -36.95
CA ALA A 94 -20.02 15.76 -37.27
C ALA A 94 -20.08 14.68 -38.36
N GLY A 95 -21.28 14.32 -38.84
CA GLY A 95 -21.49 13.22 -39.79
C GLY A 95 -21.56 11.85 -39.11
N ASN A 96 -21.80 10.79 -39.89
CA ASN A 96 -22.03 9.46 -39.31
C ASN A 96 -20.74 8.75 -38.90
N VAL A 97 -20.79 8.05 -37.76
CA VAL A 97 -19.77 7.09 -37.34
C VAL A 97 -20.26 5.68 -37.66
N VAL A 98 -19.55 5.01 -38.57
CA VAL A 98 -19.95 3.72 -39.11
C VAL A 98 -19.07 2.62 -38.52
N PHE A 99 -19.70 1.68 -37.82
CA PHE A 99 -19.05 0.50 -37.28
C PHE A 99 -19.37 -0.68 -38.18
N GLY A 100 -18.46 -1.02 -39.10
CA GLY A 100 -18.55 -2.21 -39.96
C GLY A 100 -18.17 -3.49 -39.22
N TYR A 101 -18.76 -4.61 -39.61
CA TYR A 101 -18.49 -5.93 -39.02
C TYR A 101 -17.66 -6.81 -39.97
N ASN A 102 -17.43 -6.34 -41.21
CA ASN A 102 -16.59 -6.97 -42.21
C ASN A 102 -16.31 -6.00 -43.38
N ASP A 103 -15.07 -5.55 -43.56
CA ASP A 103 -14.68 -4.72 -44.70
C ASP A 103 -14.96 -5.44 -46.03
N ASP A 104 -14.84 -6.77 -46.06
CA ASP A 104 -15.20 -7.57 -47.24
C ASP A 104 -16.68 -7.42 -47.63
N LEU A 105 -17.63 -7.24 -46.70
CA LEU A 105 -19.05 -7.16 -47.05
C LEU A 105 -19.44 -5.77 -47.54
N ILE A 106 -18.84 -4.73 -46.97
CA ILE A 106 -18.95 -3.37 -47.47
C ILE A 106 -18.36 -3.31 -48.89
N ASN A 107 -17.20 -3.94 -49.10
CA ASN A 107 -16.51 -3.99 -50.40
C ASN A 107 -17.17 -4.95 -51.42
N LYS A 108 -17.79 -6.06 -50.99
CA LYS A 108 -18.49 -7.04 -51.85
C LYS A 108 -19.92 -6.66 -52.19
N SER A 109 -20.49 -5.62 -51.58
CA SER A 109 -21.82 -5.11 -51.94
C SER A 109 -21.88 -4.68 -53.42
N GLY A 110 -20.74 -4.35 -54.05
CA GLY A 110 -20.66 -3.90 -55.44
C GLY A 110 -21.33 -2.55 -55.69
N ARG A 111 -21.81 -1.88 -54.62
CA ARG A 111 -22.52 -0.61 -54.70
C ARG A 111 -21.51 0.53 -54.73
N GLU A 112 -21.35 1.14 -55.89
CA GLU A 112 -20.54 2.34 -56.06
C GLU A 112 -21.04 3.46 -55.13
N GLY A 113 -20.13 4.14 -54.45
CA GLY A 113 -20.44 5.23 -53.50
C GLY A 113 -21.02 4.80 -52.16
N LEU A 114 -20.98 3.51 -51.77
CA LEU A 114 -21.53 3.06 -50.48
C LEU A 114 -20.85 3.72 -49.27
N ALA A 115 -19.53 3.93 -49.31
CA ALA A 115 -18.80 4.58 -48.21
C ALA A 115 -19.24 6.04 -48.02
N ASP A 116 -19.32 6.81 -49.11
CA ASP A 116 -19.80 8.19 -49.10
C ASP A 116 -21.26 8.25 -48.61
N TRP A 117 -22.10 7.33 -49.08
CA TRP A 117 -23.48 7.23 -48.60
C TRP A 117 -23.55 6.94 -47.10
N LEU A 118 -22.73 6.02 -46.57
CA LEU A 118 -22.73 5.68 -45.15
C LEU A 118 -22.30 6.85 -44.27
N ALA A 119 -21.39 7.70 -44.74
CA ALA A 119 -20.93 8.89 -44.01
C ALA A 119 -22.03 9.96 -43.84
N GLU A 120 -22.97 10.03 -44.78
CA GLU A 120 -23.97 11.12 -44.85
C GLU A 120 -25.43 10.65 -44.74
N CYS A 121 -25.70 9.34 -44.69
CA CYS A 121 -27.07 8.84 -44.72
C CYS A 121 -27.87 9.31 -43.50
N LYS A 122 -29.13 9.68 -43.74
CA LYS A 122 -30.05 10.13 -42.69
C LYS A 122 -30.49 8.95 -41.80
N PRO A 123 -30.96 9.20 -40.56
CA PRO A 123 -31.48 8.18 -39.63
C PRO A 123 -32.84 7.56 -40.03
N ASN A 124 -33.03 7.36 -41.34
CA ASN A 124 -34.23 6.79 -41.92
C ASN A 124 -34.25 5.27 -41.72
N CYS A 125 -35.47 4.73 -41.59
CA CYS A 125 -35.67 3.30 -41.50
C CYS A 125 -36.53 2.86 -42.68
N GLU A 126 -36.02 1.96 -43.51
CA GLU A 126 -36.65 1.52 -44.75
C GLU A 126 -37.81 0.54 -44.51
N HIS A 127 -37.92 -0.05 -43.31
CA HIS A 127 -39.07 -0.86 -42.93
C HIS A 127 -40.32 -0.03 -42.63
N CYS A 128 -40.22 0.95 -41.72
CA CYS A 128 -41.39 1.74 -41.31
C CYS A 128 -41.58 3.01 -42.13
N ASN A 129 -40.52 3.48 -42.81
CA ASN A 129 -40.46 4.73 -43.54
C ASN A 129 -40.87 5.98 -42.72
N VAL A 130 -40.85 5.87 -41.38
CA VAL A 130 -41.19 6.97 -40.48
C VAL A 130 -39.94 7.77 -40.15
N ASN A 131 -39.99 9.07 -40.46
CA ASN A 131 -38.96 10.03 -40.10
C ASN A 131 -38.92 10.24 -38.58
N ARG A 132 -37.81 9.85 -37.96
CA ARG A 132 -37.55 10.00 -36.51
C ARG A 132 -36.06 10.34 -36.35
N SER A 133 -35.72 11.16 -35.36
CA SER A 133 -34.33 11.43 -34.96
C SER A 133 -33.75 10.24 -34.20
N ARG A 134 -33.34 9.20 -34.94
CA ARG A 134 -32.70 8.01 -34.34
C ARG A 134 -31.20 8.26 -34.18
N ASN A 135 -30.68 8.08 -32.97
CA ASN A 135 -29.23 8.15 -32.73
C ASN A 135 -28.45 7.05 -33.45
N SER A 136 -29.08 5.91 -33.73
CA SER A 136 -28.45 4.79 -34.44
C SER A 136 -29.40 4.11 -35.42
N THR A 137 -28.85 3.68 -36.55
CA THR A 137 -29.48 2.73 -37.47
C THR A 137 -28.55 1.55 -37.77
N PHE A 138 -29.10 0.52 -38.37
CA PHE A 138 -28.47 -0.79 -38.55
C PHE A 138 -28.61 -1.22 -40.00
N LEU A 139 -27.51 -1.57 -40.65
CA LEU A 139 -27.47 -2.00 -42.02
C LEU A 139 -27.43 -3.53 -42.09
N PHE A 140 -28.30 -4.12 -42.91
CA PHE A 140 -28.33 -5.56 -43.17
C PHE A 140 -28.19 -5.81 -44.67
N SER A 141 -27.59 -6.95 -45.03
CA SER A 141 -27.54 -7.45 -46.40
C SER A 141 -28.28 -8.78 -46.51
N HIS A 142 -28.88 -9.05 -47.67
CA HIS A 142 -29.49 -10.35 -47.94
C HIS A 142 -28.42 -11.40 -48.25
N GLU A 143 -28.57 -12.63 -47.75
CA GLU A 143 -27.56 -13.69 -47.86
C GLU A 143 -27.35 -14.16 -49.31
N ASN A 144 -28.41 -14.17 -50.12
CA ASN A 144 -28.35 -14.56 -51.52
C ASN A 144 -28.11 -13.39 -52.48
N ASP A 145 -28.18 -12.15 -51.98
CA ASP A 145 -27.93 -10.94 -52.76
C ASP A 145 -27.21 -9.89 -51.91
N PRO A 146 -25.87 -9.95 -51.82
CA PRO A 146 -25.08 -9.04 -51.01
C PRO A 146 -25.19 -7.56 -51.41
N ALA A 147 -25.67 -7.25 -52.62
CA ALA A 147 -25.93 -5.89 -53.07
C ALA A 147 -27.26 -5.33 -52.52
N SER A 148 -28.17 -6.22 -52.11
CA SER A 148 -29.42 -5.86 -51.46
C SER A 148 -29.18 -5.47 -50.00
N LEU A 149 -29.06 -4.16 -49.77
CA LEU A 149 -28.86 -3.55 -48.45
C LEU A 149 -30.15 -2.93 -47.94
N VAL A 150 -30.39 -3.05 -46.63
CA VAL A 150 -31.52 -2.43 -45.95
C VAL A 150 -31.10 -1.73 -44.66
N GLN A 151 -31.52 -0.47 -44.49
CA GLN A 151 -31.27 0.35 -43.30
C GLN A 151 -32.47 0.30 -42.34
N LEU A 152 -32.26 -0.16 -41.12
CA LEU A 152 -33.30 -0.40 -40.12
C LEU A 152 -33.02 0.33 -38.81
N GLY A 153 -34.08 0.86 -38.18
CA GLY A 153 -34.02 1.32 -36.80
C GLY A 153 -34.07 0.15 -35.82
N SER A 154 -33.46 0.29 -34.63
CA SER A 154 -33.39 -0.78 -33.60
C SER A 154 -34.72 -1.47 -33.31
N SER A 155 -35.79 -0.70 -33.14
CA SER A 155 -37.14 -1.24 -32.85
C SER A 155 -37.79 -1.91 -34.06
N CYS A 156 -37.43 -1.53 -35.28
CA CYS A 156 -37.96 -2.10 -36.52
C CYS A 156 -37.26 -3.40 -36.91
N VAL A 157 -36.10 -3.72 -36.30
CA VAL A 157 -35.43 -5.01 -36.52
C VAL A 157 -36.35 -6.17 -36.13
N LYS A 158 -37.24 -6.00 -35.14
CA LYS A 158 -38.24 -7.03 -34.78
C LYS A 158 -39.16 -7.38 -35.92
N ASP A 159 -39.84 -6.37 -36.41
CA ASP A 159 -40.92 -6.52 -37.36
C ASP A 159 -40.36 -6.93 -38.73
N PHE A 160 -39.17 -6.45 -39.07
CA PHE A 160 -38.47 -6.81 -40.29
C PHE A 160 -37.89 -8.23 -40.27
N SER A 161 -37.19 -8.60 -39.18
CA SER A 161 -36.48 -9.89 -39.12
C SER A 161 -37.37 -11.04 -38.67
N GLY A 162 -38.55 -10.77 -38.10
CA GLY A 162 -39.43 -11.79 -37.54
C GLY A 162 -38.91 -12.47 -36.26
N HIS A 163 -37.78 -12.00 -35.71
CA HIS A 163 -37.21 -12.56 -34.49
C HIS A 163 -37.97 -12.07 -33.25
N PRO A 164 -38.25 -12.93 -32.25
CA PRO A 164 -39.01 -12.56 -31.07
C PRO A 164 -38.34 -11.46 -30.23
N ASP A 165 -37.00 -11.39 -30.26
CA ASP A 165 -36.19 -10.41 -29.53
C ASP A 165 -35.03 -9.84 -30.39
N PRO A 166 -35.16 -8.65 -30.98
CA PRO A 166 -34.13 -8.03 -31.83
C PRO A 166 -32.97 -7.46 -31.04
N SER A 167 -33.22 -7.05 -29.80
CA SER A 167 -32.22 -6.45 -28.92
C SER A 167 -31.09 -7.44 -28.65
N THR A 168 -31.44 -8.73 -28.49
CA THR A 168 -30.47 -9.81 -28.31
C THR A 168 -29.57 -10.01 -29.54
N ILE A 169 -30.09 -9.83 -30.76
CA ILE A 169 -29.26 -9.97 -31.97
C ILE A 169 -28.36 -8.76 -32.17
N LEU A 170 -28.89 -7.55 -31.98
CA LEU A 170 -28.08 -6.33 -32.05
C LEU A 170 -26.97 -6.36 -31.00
N LEU A 171 -27.26 -6.84 -29.79
CA LEU A 171 -26.27 -7.06 -28.75
C LEU A 171 -25.23 -8.12 -29.14
N ALA A 172 -25.64 -9.26 -29.70
CA ALA A 172 -24.73 -10.28 -30.19
C ALA A 172 -23.81 -9.72 -31.28
N ALA A 173 -24.36 -8.91 -32.17
CA ALA A 173 -23.63 -8.27 -33.25
C ALA A 173 -22.57 -7.33 -32.69
N THR A 174 -22.99 -6.31 -31.92
CA THR A 174 -22.07 -5.33 -31.34
C THR A 174 -20.99 -5.98 -30.50
N THR A 175 -21.36 -6.96 -29.65
CA THR A 175 -20.41 -7.70 -28.80
C THR A 175 -19.39 -8.50 -29.63
N PHE A 176 -19.82 -9.12 -30.74
CA PHE A 176 -18.89 -9.83 -31.62
C PHE A 176 -17.88 -8.87 -32.23
N ARG A 177 -18.28 -7.69 -32.71
CA ARG A 177 -17.33 -6.71 -33.23
C ARG A 177 -16.41 -6.13 -32.18
N ASP A 178 -16.92 -5.82 -31.00
CA ASP A 178 -16.09 -5.29 -29.93
C ASP A 178 -15.00 -6.31 -29.56
N LEU A 179 -15.33 -7.60 -29.56
CA LEU A 179 -14.36 -8.68 -29.42
C LEU A 179 -13.37 -8.76 -30.60
N MET A 180 -13.84 -8.61 -31.85
CA MET A 180 -12.96 -8.63 -33.03
C MET A 180 -11.95 -7.48 -32.99
N VAL A 181 -12.40 -6.24 -32.73
CA VAL A 181 -11.53 -5.07 -32.61
C VAL A 181 -10.54 -5.24 -31.47
N GLU A 182 -11.01 -5.74 -30.32
CA GLU A 182 -10.16 -6.00 -29.16
C GLU A 182 -9.07 -7.06 -29.42
N LEU A 183 -9.29 -7.98 -30.35
CA LEU A 183 -8.32 -9.02 -30.73
C LEU A 183 -7.38 -8.56 -31.86
N ASP A 184 -7.89 -7.79 -32.82
CA ASP A 184 -7.10 -7.18 -33.92
C ASP A 184 -6.15 -6.09 -33.41
N ASP A 185 -6.62 -5.29 -32.47
CA ASP A 185 -5.86 -4.24 -31.82
C ASP A 185 -6.07 -4.37 -30.29
N PRO A 186 -5.15 -5.07 -29.59
CA PRO A 186 -5.28 -5.30 -28.16
C PRO A 186 -5.33 -4.02 -27.31
N ASP A 187 -4.91 -2.89 -27.88
CA ASP A 187 -4.92 -1.57 -27.25
C ASP A 187 -6.20 -0.77 -27.58
N SER A 188 -6.97 -1.19 -28.59
CA SER A 188 -8.23 -0.55 -29.01
C SER A 188 -9.46 -1.22 -28.38
N ILE A 189 -10.36 -0.39 -27.84
CA ILE A 189 -11.71 -0.79 -27.46
C ILE A 189 -12.68 0.25 -28.03
N PRO A 190 -13.65 -0.14 -28.88
CA PRO A 190 -14.72 0.75 -29.29
C PRO A 190 -15.61 1.15 -28.10
N GLY A 191 -15.84 2.45 -27.90
CA GLY A 191 -16.78 2.96 -26.88
C GLY A 191 -16.25 3.06 -25.45
N SER A 192 -14.97 2.78 -25.22
CA SER A 192 -14.26 3.09 -23.97
C SER A 192 -13.18 4.14 -24.26
N THR A 193 -13.08 5.18 -23.45
CA THR A 193 -12.04 6.21 -23.55
C THR A 193 -10.65 5.58 -23.44
N MET A 194 -10.02 5.23 -24.56
CA MET A 194 -8.58 4.98 -24.84
C MET A 194 -7.66 4.26 -23.81
N THR A 195 -8.14 3.80 -22.65
CA THR A 195 -7.25 3.63 -21.48
C THR A 195 -7.52 2.38 -20.64
N ALA A 196 -8.45 1.49 -21.00
CA ALA A 196 -8.76 0.35 -20.13
C ALA A 196 -7.65 -0.73 -20.10
N ASN A 197 -6.81 -0.80 -21.14
CA ASN A 197 -5.73 -1.78 -21.29
C ASN A 197 -4.32 -1.17 -21.37
N ALA A 198 -4.14 0.13 -21.10
CA ALA A 198 -2.80 0.73 -21.04
C ALA A 198 -1.93 -0.09 -20.07
N MET A 199 -0.91 -0.73 -20.65
CA MET A 199 0.15 -1.39 -19.92
C MET A 199 1.26 -0.36 -19.74
N LEU A 200 1.80 -0.28 -18.54
CA LEU A 200 2.92 0.60 -18.22
C LEU A 200 4.09 -0.27 -17.77
N SER A 201 5.31 0.17 -18.05
CA SER A 201 6.51 -0.47 -17.48
C SER A 201 6.46 -0.44 -15.94
N PHE A 202 6.69 -1.59 -15.28
CA PHE A 202 6.76 -1.64 -13.82
C PHE A 202 7.87 -0.72 -13.28
N PRO A 203 9.12 -0.73 -13.82
CA PRO A 203 10.13 0.27 -13.49
C PRO A 203 9.62 1.71 -13.59
N TYR A 204 8.95 2.07 -14.69
CA TYR A 204 8.46 3.42 -14.89
C TYR A 204 7.42 3.83 -13.83
N VAL A 205 6.44 2.96 -13.54
CA VAL A 205 5.43 3.23 -12.50
C VAL A 205 6.06 3.44 -11.13
N VAL A 206 7.08 2.65 -10.77
CA VAL A 206 7.78 2.78 -9.48
C VAL A 206 8.67 4.02 -9.43
N SER A 207 9.30 4.42 -10.54
CA SER A 207 10.05 5.68 -10.62
C SER A 207 9.14 6.90 -10.44
N VAL A 208 7.97 6.92 -11.10
CA VAL A 208 6.96 7.97 -10.91
C VAL A 208 6.46 7.99 -9.47
N ALA A 209 6.17 6.84 -8.88
CA ALA A 209 5.76 6.76 -7.47
C ALA A 209 6.84 7.29 -6.52
N SER A 210 8.11 6.99 -6.79
CA SER A 210 9.24 7.50 -6.02
C SER A 210 9.35 9.02 -6.09
N ALA A 211 9.21 9.59 -7.29
CA ALA A 211 9.25 11.03 -7.51
C ALA A 211 8.10 11.76 -6.81
N VAL A 212 6.86 11.21 -6.87
CA VAL A 212 5.71 11.78 -6.16
C VAL A 212 5.91 11.74 -4.65
N VAL A 213 6.40 10.63 -4.09
CA VAL A 213 6.70 10.52 -2.65
C VAL A 213 7.76 11.53 -2.23
N ASN A 214 8.80 11.71 -3.04
CA ASN A 214 9.85 12.69 -2.76
C ASN A 214 9.33 14.13 -2.80
N GLN A 215 8.54 14.49 -3.81
CA GLN A 215 7.92 15.82 -3.91
C GLN A 215 6.98 16.12 -2.73
N ASP A 216 6.26 15.11 -2.23
CA ASP A 216 5.34 15.25 -1.09
C ASP A 216 6.04 15.17 0.27
N GLY A 217 7.35 14.86 0.31
CA GLY A 217 8.09 14.63 1.55
C GLY A 217 7.71 13.32 2.28
N GLY A 218 6.95 12.43 1.64
CA GLY A 218 6.53 11.16 2.21
C GLY A 218 5.32 10.52 1.54
N TRP A 219 4.99 9.29 1.95
CA TRP A 219 3.81 8.58 1.47
C TRP A 219 2.52 9.13 2.12
N ILE A 220 1.57 9.57 1.30
CA ILE A 220 0.25 10.04 1.74
C ILE A 220 -0.77 8.88 1.63
N PRO A 221 -1.38 8.44 2.75
CA PRO A 221 -2.35 7.34 2.76
C PRO A 221 -3.60 7.62 1.92
N LYS A 222 -4.25 6.53 1.49
CA LYS A 222 -5.46 6.55 0.68
C LYS A 222 -6.66 7.16 1.42
N ASP A 223 -6.75 6.93 2.72
CA ASP A 223 -7.82 7.44 3.57
C ASP A 223 -7.22 8.47 4.54
N ASP A 224 -7.98 9.51 4.88
CA ASP A 224 -7.61 10.47 5.91
C ASP A 224 -7.72 9.87 7.32
N HIS A 225 -7.33 10.63 8.34
CA HIS A 225 -7.37 10.18 9.74
C HIS A 225 -8.79 9.81 10.25
N ARG A 226 -9.85 10.15 9.50
CA ARG A 226 -11.25 9.85 9.81
C ARG A 226 -11.79 8.70 8.95
N GLY A 227 -10.98 8.13 8.06
CA GLY A 227 -11.37 7.04 7.16
C GLY A 227 -12.08 7.49 5.89
N PHE A 228 -12.04 8.78 5.54
CA PHE A 228 -12.60 9.26 4.27
C PHE A 228 -11.56 9.20 3.14
N PRO A 229 -11.96 8.94 1.89
CA PRO A 229 -11.04 8.96 0.76
C PRO A 229 -10.28 10.28 0.67
N ASN A 230 -8.96 10.21 0.60
CA ASN A 230 -8.07 11.36 0.52
C ASN A 230 -7.78 11.70 -0.96
N PRO A 231 -8.28 12.83 -1.49
CA PRO A 231 -7.99 13.23 -2.87
C PRO A 231 -6.49 13.51 -3.13
N GLY A 232 -5.72 13.80 -2.08
CA GLY A 232 -4.28 14.01 -2.11
C GLY A 232 -3.45 12.74 -1.94
N ALA A 233 -4.05 11.56 -1.90
CA ALA A 233 -3.34 10.29 -1.73
C ALA A 233 -2.29 10.06 -2.82
N THR A 234 -1.13 9.52 -2.43
CA THR A 234 -0.01 9.27 -3.35
C THR A 234 -0.44 8.40 -4.54
N THR A 235 -1.26 7.36 -4.31
CA THR A 235 -1.76 6.51 -5.40
C THR A 235 -2.65 7.25 -6.41
N ALA A 236 -3.40 8.26 -5.96
CA ALA A 236 -4.24 9.06 -6.84
C ALA A 236 -3.39 10.02 -7.69
N LYS A 237 -2.38 10.66 -7.06
CA LYS A 237 -1.39 11.49 -7.76
C LYS A 237 -0.62 10.68 -8.80
N VAL A 238 -0.07 9.52 -8.44
CA VAL A 238 0.64 8.63 -9.38
C VAL A 238 -0.25 8.24 -10.57
N HIS A 239 -1.53 7.94 -10.32
CA HIS A 239 -2.47 7.65 -11.41
C HIS A 239 -2.69 8.87 -12.33
N ASN A 240 -2.74 10.09 -11.78
CA ASN A 240 -2.85 11.32 -12.56
C ASN A 240 -1.56 11.66 -13.32
N GLU A 241 -0.39 11.39 -12.75
CA GLU A 241 0.89 11.59 -13.44
C GLU A 241 1.05 10.62 -14.62
N LEU A 242 0.64 9.36 -14.45
CA LEU A 242 0.76 8.34 -15.50
C LEU A 242 -0.30 8.47 -16.61
N LEU A 243 -1.53 8.88 -16.27
CA LEU A 243 -2.68 8.83 -17.19
C LEU A 243 -3.39 10.17 -17.39
N GLY A 244 -2.98 11.22 -16.69
CA GLY A 244 -3.55 12.55 -16.80
C GLY A 244 -3.03 13.32 -18.01
N LYS A 245 -3.72 14.40 -18.36
CA LYS A 245 -3.38 15.23 -19.54
C LYS A 245 -2.17 16.15 -19.33
N LYS A 246 -1.74 16.34 -18.08
CA LYS A 246 -0.69 17.28 -17.66
C LYS A 246 0.14 16.67 -16.53
N PRO A 247 1.08 15.75 -16.83
CA PRO A 247 2.05 15.30 -15.85
C PRO A 247 2.90 16.50 -15.39
N ASN A 248 3.14 16.60 -14.09
CA ASN A 248 3.91 17.67 -13.46
C ASN A 248 5.11 17.17 -12.66
N VAL A 249 5.27 15.85 -12.50
CA VAL A 249 6.39 15.27 -11.76
C VAL A 249 7.60 15.04 -12.68
N THR A 250 8.77 15.52 -12.24
CA THR A 250 10.05 15.21 -12.88
C THR A 250 10.70 14.04 -12.16
N ILE A 251 11.07 12.99 -12.89
CA ILE A 251 11.79 11.84 -12.35
C ILE A 251 13.28 12.19 -12.31
N SER A 252 13.90 12.05 -11.14
CA SER A 252 15.35 12.22 -10.95
C SER A 252 16.10 10.89 -11.02
N ASP A 253 17.43 10.93 -11.18
CA ASP A 253 18.29 9.74 -11.11
C ASP A 253 18.13 8.97 -9.79
N ALA A 254 17.89 9.70 -8.69
CA ALA A 254 17.65 9.10 -7.37
C ALA A 254 16.32 8.33 -7.31
N ASP A 255 15.29 8.79 -8.02
CA ASP A 255 14.00 8.10 -8.12
C ASP A 255 14.13 6.80 -8.92
N GLU A 256 14.90 6.84 -10.01
CA GLU A 256 15.18 5.66 -10.81
C GLU A 256 16.04 4.63 -10.04
N GLU A 257 17.04 5.09 -9.30
CA GLU A 257 17.85 4.21 -8.46
C GLU A 257 17.03 3.58 -7.34
N ARG A 258 16.13 4.35 -6.70
CA ARG A 258 15.17 3.81 -5.73
C ARG A 258 14.29 2.73 -6.37
N ALA A 259 13.81 2.97 -7.59
CA ALA A 259 13.01 1.99 -8.32
C ALA A 259 13.81 0.71 -8.62
N ARG A 260 15.09 0.83 -9.02
CA ARG A 260 16.00 -0.32 -9.22
C ARG A 260 16.14 -1.17 -7.94
N HIS A 261 16.36 -0.54 -6.78
CA HIS A 261 16.43 -1.24 -5.51
C HIS A 261 15.11 -1.95 -5.14
N ILE A 262 13.97 -1.30 -5.36
CA ILE A 262 12.65 -1.89 -5.13
C ILE A 262 12.42 -3.11 -6.02
N ILE A 263 12.77 -3.02 -7.30
CA ILE A 263 12.65 -4.13 -8.25
C ILE A 263 13.54 -5.29 -7.80
N ALA A 264 14.82 -5.01 -7.51
CA ALA A 264 15.77 -6.02 -7.05
C ALA A 264 15.26 -6.74 -5.79
N TRP A 265 14.69 -5.99 -4.83
CA TRP A 265 14.08 -6.56 -3.65
C TRP A 265 12.86 -7.46 -3.96
N LEU A 266 11.95 -7.01 -4.84
CA LEU A 266 10.73 -7.76 -5.18
C LEU A 266 11.00 -9.00 -6.04
N THR A 267 12.10 -9.02 -6.80
CA THR A 267 12.50 -10.13 -7.67
C THR A 267 13.52 -11.07 -7.04
N ASP A 268 14.12 -10.70 -5.90
CA ASP A 268 15.03 -11.56 -5.13
C ASP A 268 14.38 -12.91 -4.78
N GLU A 269 15.13 -14.00 -4.93
CA GLU A 269 14.66 -15.36 -4.63
C GLU A 269 14.29 -15.54 -3.15
N ARG A 270 14.89 -14.73 -2.26
CA ARG A 270 14.64 -14.73 -0.80
C ARG A 270 13.45 -13.87 -0.41
N PHE A 271 12.77 -13.21 -1.37
CA PHE A 271 11.63 -12.36 -1.06
C PHE A 271 10.51 -13.18 -0.40
N ASP A 272 10.36 -12.99 0.92
CA ASP A 272 9.31 -13.62 1.69
C ASP A 272 8.01 -12.82 1.57
N HIS A 273 7.00 -13.44 0.94
CA HIS A 273 5.66 -12.87 0.86
C HIS A 273 4.87 -12.99 2.18
N LYS A 274 5.39 -13.69 3.20
CA LYS A 274 4.83 -13.82 4.56
C LYS A 274 3.38 -14.32 4.56
N ASP A 275 3.04 -15.21 3.62
CA ASP A 275 1.67 -15.66 3.31
C ASP A 275 0.65 -14.53 3.04
N GLN A 276 1.12 -13.33 2.67
CA GLN A 276 0.29 -12.19 2.32
C GLN A 276 0.10 -12.07 0.82
N MET A 277 -1.14 -12.23 0.36
CA MET A 277 -1.53 -12.11 -1.05
C MET A 277 -1.11 -10.76 -1.67
N TYR A 278 -1.14 -9.68 -0.90
CA TYR A 278 -0.65 -8.36 -1.32
C TYR A 278 0.83 -8.40 -1.76
N ARG A 279 1.72 -9.01 -0.96
CA ARG A 279 3.16 -9.10 -1.23
C ARG A 279 3.44 -10.04 -2.40
N ALA A 280 2.71 -11.15 -2.48
CA ALA A 280 2.80 -12.07 -3.61
C ALA A 280 2.42 -11.36 -4.94
N ASN A 281 1.33 -10.58 -4.94
CA ASN A 281 0.92 -9.83 -6.12
C ASN A 281 1.96 -8.78 -6.52
N LEU A 282 2.54 -8.04 -5.57
CA LEU A 282 3.64 -7.10 -5.84
C LEU A 282 4.86 -7.77 -6.50
N SER A 283 5.34 -8.89 -5.95
CA SER A 283 6.46 -9.65 -6.52
C SER A 283 6.13 -10.13 -7.94
N ASN A 284 4.90 -10.60 -8.18
CA ASN A 284 4.46 -11.01 -9.51
C ASN A 284 4.42 -9.84 -10.51
N LEU A 285 4.00 -8.64 -10.08
CA LEU A 285 4.06 -7.43 -10.89
C LEU A 285 5.50 -7.06 -11.29
N ALA A 286 6.43 -7.16 -10.34
CA ALA A 286 7.84 -6.88 -10.60
C ALA A 286 8.47 -7.90 -11.54
N LYS A 287 8.27 -9.20 -11.28
CA LYS A 287 8.83 -10.32 -12.07
C LYS A 287 8.37 -10.31 -13.52
N ARG A 288 7.12 -9.91 -13.79
CA ARG A 288 6.63 -9.79 -15.17
C ARG A 288 7.04 -8.49 -15.87
N GLY A 289 7.49 -7.47 -15.13
CA GLY A 289 8.01 -6.22 -15.69
C GLY A 289 6.98 -5.18 -16.17
N TYR A 290 5.66 -5.47 -16.13
CA TYR A 290 4.62 -4.55 -16.59
C TYR A 290 3.40 -4.47 -15.66
N VAL A 291 2.67 -3.37 -15.77
CA VAL A 291 1.55 -2.97 -14.90
C VAL A 291 0.33 -2.61 -15.75
N PRO A 292 -0.79 -3.36 -15.67
CA PRO A 292 -2.05 -2.94 -16.24
C PRO A 292 -2.58 -1.76 -15.43
N LYS A 293 -3.37 -0.88 -16.04
CA LYS A 293 -4.00 0.26 -15.37
C LYS A 293 -4.58 -0.04 -13.98
N LYS A 294 -5.33 -1.14 -13.81
CA LYS A 294 -5.92 -1.54 -12.51
C LYS A 294 -4.88 -1.88 -11.43
N GLY A 295 -3.66 -2.20 -11.85
CA GLY A 295 -2.52 -2.52 -10.99
C GLY A 295 -1.64 -1.32 -10.62
N ILE A 296 -1.88 -0.12 -11.14
CA ILE A 296 -1.05 1.08 -10.88
C ILE A 296 -0.95 1.35 -9.38
N GLY A 297 -2.08 1.40 -8.67
CA GLY A 297 -2.09 1.67 -7.23
C GLY A 297 -1.34 0.60 -6.42
N LEU A 298 -1.40 -0.66 -6.87
CA LEU A 298 -0.65 -1.74 -6.25
C LEU A 298 0.86 -1.56 -6.50
N ALA A 299 1.29 -1.37 -7.75
CA ALA A 299 2.69 -1.15 -8.09
C ALA A 299 3.29 0.08 -7.37
N ALA A 300 2.55 1.19 -7.32
CA ALA A 300 2.98 2.41 -6.62
C ALA A 300 3.22 2.17 -5.12
N SER A 301 2.43 1.28 -4.48
CA SER A 301 2.60 0.95 -3.06
C SER A 301 3.89 0.17 -2.75
N ALA A 302 4.64 -0.28 -3.76
CA ALA A 302 5.93 -0.92 -3.57
C ALA A 302 6.94 0.00 -2.84
N VAL A 303 6.84 1.32 -3.05
CA VAL A 303 7.72 2.32 -2.41
C VAL A 303 7.59 2.27 -0.89
N VAL A 304 6.38 2.45 -0.36
CA VAL A 304 6.13 2.42 1.11
C VAL A 304 6.33 1.03 1.71
N ALA A 305 6.08 -0.04 0.93
CA ALA A 305 6.33 -1.39 1.37
C ALA A 305 7.84 -1.66 1.57
N PHE A 306 8.68 -1.12 0.69
CA PHE A 306 10.13 -1.21 0.78
C PHE A 306 10.68 -0.38 1.95
N GLU A 307 10.18 0.85 2.15
CA GLU A 307 10.59 1.73 3.26
C GLU A 307 10.36 1.07 4.62
N ARG A 308 9.17 0.49 4.83
CA ARG A 308 8.85 -0.24 6.06
C ARG A 308 9.75 -1.45 6.30
N GLU A 309 10.27 -2.07 5.24
CA GLU A 309 11.20 -3.20 5.41
C GLU A 309 12.61 -2.71 5.76
N LEU A 310 13.05 -1.57 5.21
CA LEU A 310 14.29 -0.91 5.61
C LEU A 310 14.25 -0.48 7.09
N GLU A 311 13.15 0.13 7.54
CA GLU A 311 12.93 0.53 8.94
C GLU A 311 13.06 -0.66 9.89
N LYS A 312 12.43 -1.80 9.56
CA LYS A 312 12.56 -3.01 10.38
C LYS A 312 13.98 -3.54 10.45
N VAL A 313 14.72 -3.50 9.33
CA VAL A 313 16.13 -3.93 9.32
C VAL A 313 16.97 -3.03 10.23
N GLN A 314 16.70 -1.73 10.23
CA GLN A 314 17.33 -0.76 11.14
C GLN A 314 16.94 -1.03 12.61
N GLU A 315 15.66 -1.26 12.91
CA GLU A 315 15.18 -1.59 14.26
C GLU A 315 15.77 -2.92 14.78
N MET A 316 15.84 -3.95 13.93
CA MET A 316 16.44 -5.25 14.27
C MET A 316 17.93 -5.13 14.57
N ARG A 317 18.66 -4.29 13.83
CA ARG A 317 20.06 -3.96 14.14
C ARG A 317 20.20 -3.30 15.51
N ALA A 318 19.24 -2.47 15.91
CA ALA A 318 19.25 -1.77 17.20
C ALA A 318 18.83 -2.65 18.40
N ASN A 319 17.99 -3.69 18.22
CA ASN A 319 17.31 -4.41 19.31
C ASN A 319 17.76 -5.88 19.54
N ASN A 320 19.03 -6.23 19.34
CA ASN A 320 19.54 -7.63 19.30
C ASN A 320 19.44 -8.51 20.59
N GLY A 321 18.60 -8.21 21.59
CA GLY A 321 18.42 -9.02 22.80
C GLY A 321 17.18 -9.92 22.79
N LYS A 322 17.33 -11.25 22.68
CA LYS A 322 16.24 -12.20 22.99
C LYS A 322 16.00 -12.25 24.51
N PRO A 323 14.74 -12.27 25.00
CA PRO A 323 14.46 -12.28 26.43
C PRO A 323 14.87 -13.60 27.08
N VAL A 324 15.54 -13.50 28.24
CA VAL A 324 15.92 -14.66 29.06
C VAL A 324 14.70 -15.11 29.87
N SER A 325 14.35 -16.40 29.78
CA SER A 325 13.19 -16.98 30.47
C SER A 325 13.55 -17.38 31.91
N GLN A 326 13.43 -16.42 32.84
CA GLN A 326 13.67 -16.64 34.28
C GLN A 326 12.74 -15.82 35.19
N TYR A 327 12.59 -16.25 36.44
CA TYR A 327 11.88 -15.49 37.49
C TYR A 327 12.83 -14.55 38.24
N ILE A 328 12.29 -13.47 38.81
CA ILE A 328 13.03 -12.49 39.60
C ILE A 328 12.52 -12.51 41.04
N GLY A 329 13.41 -12.85 41.97
CA GLY A 329 13.13 -12.87 43.40
C GLY A 329 12.17 -13.99 43.82
N ASP A 330 11.91 -14.04 45.13
CA ASP A 330 10.94 -14.96 45.74
C ASP A 330 9.58 -14.28 45.97
N LYS A 331 8.51 -15.08 45.99
CA LYS A 331 7.15 -14.56 46.24
C LYS A 331 7.09 -13.80 47.57
N GLY A 332 6.69 -12.52 47.51
CA GLY A 332 6.60 -11.60 48.65
C GLY A 332 7.84 -10.72 48.87
N GLU A 333 8.96 -11.04 48.23
CA GLU A 333 10.22 -10.30 48.32
C GLU A 333 10.06 -8.87 47.76
N ARG A 334 10.78 -7.92 48.35
CA ARG A 334 10.93 -6.58 47.78
C ARG A 334 12.08 -6.60 46.77
N VAL A 335 11.82 -6.09 45.58
CA VAL A 335 12.82 -6.01 44.51
C VAL A 335 13.01 -4.55 44.07
N GLU A 336 14.26 -4.19 43.83
CA GLU A 336 14.66 -2.93 43.20
C GLU A 336 15.37 -3.30 41.89
N ARG A 337 14.88 -2.83 40.76
CA ARG A 337 15.35 -3.20 39.43
C ARG A 337 15.28 -2.03 38.46
N THR A 338 16.24 -1.97 37.56
CA THR A 338 16.22 -1.10 36.38
C THR A 338 15.54 -1.86 35.25
N VAL A 339 14.42 -1.35 34.77
CA VAL A 339 13.56 -2.04 33.81
C VAL A 339 13.20 -1.16 32.62
N LYS A 340 13.18 -1.72 31.41
CA LYS A 340 12.56 -1.12 30.23
C LYS A 340 11.07 -1.43 30.21
N LEU A 341 10.21 -0.42 30.13
CA LEU A 341 8.77 -0.59 29.96
C LEU A 341 8.46 -0.90 28.49
N GLU A 342 8.34 -2.18 28.14
CA GLU A 342 8.09 -2.63 26.77
C GLU A 342 6.71 -2.23 26.26
N LYS A 343 5.68 -2.34 27.11
CA LYS A 343 4.29 -2.10 26.72
C LYS A 343 3.36 -1.89 27.91
N ILE A 344 2.29 -1.13 27.70
CA ILE A 344 1.14 -1.00 28.61
C ILE A 344 -0.10 -1.49 27.87
N ILE A 345 -0.82 -2.45 28.47
CA ILE A 345 -2.02 -3.04 27.90
C ILE A 345 -3.22 -2.68 28.79
N PRO A 346 -4.21 -1.91 28.29
CA PRO A 346 -5.48 -1.73 28.98
C PRO A 346 -6.23 -3.05 29.08
N CYS A 347 -6.69 -3.39 30.29
CA CYS A 347 -7.44 -4.60 30.60
C CYS A 347 -8.76 -4.18 31.25
N ASP A 348 -9.85 -4.37 30.51
CA ASP A 348 -11.20 -4.13 31.00
C ASP A 348 -11.62 -5.26 31.95
N GLY A 349 -12.25 -4.91 33.06
CA GLY A 349 -12.66 -5.84 34.10
C GLY A 349 -13.90 -5.34 34.82
N GLU A 350 -14.54 -6.21 35.60
CA GLU A 350 -15.80 -5.92 36.30
C GLU A 350 -15.72 -4.70 37.26
N PHE A 351 -14.50 -4.30 37.65
CA PHE A 351 -14.23 -3.20 38.57
C PHE A 351 -13.63 -1.97 37.87
N GLY A 352 -13.67 -1.92 36.54
CA GLY A 352 -13.10 -0.87 35.71
C GLY A 352 -11.77 -1.24 35.05
N ILE A 353 -11.17 -0.27 34.38
CA ILE A 353 -9.95 -0.48 33.57
C ILE A 353 -8.72 -0.63 34.48
N SER A 354 -8.00 -1.72 34.28
CA SER A 354 -6.66 -1.93 34.84
C SER A 354 -5.60 -1.82 33.72
N LEU A 355 -4.40 -1.35 34.07
CA LEU A 355 -3.28 -1.22 33.14
C LEU A 355 -2.23 -2.29 33.46
N LEU A 356 -2.00 -3.21 32.53
CA LEU A 356 -0.93 -4.20 32.61
C LEU A 356 0.34 -3.62 31.99
N HIS A 357 1.36 -3.38 32.81
CA HIS A 357 2.69 -2.94 32.40
C HIS A 357 3.57 -4.16 32.16
N LEU A 358 4.26 -4.22 31.03
CA LEU A 358 5.18 -5.27 30.63
C LEU A 358 6.59 -4.69 30.69
N PHE A 359 7.38 -5.20 31.61
CA PHE A 359 8.75 -4.76 31.85
C PHE A 359 9.76 -5.82 31.38
N ARG A 360 10.90 -5.32 30.92
CA ARG A 360 12.13 -6.06 30.67
C ARG A 360 13.17 -5.64 31.68
N ASP A 361 13.65 -6.56 32.48
CA ASP A 361 14.80 -6.29 33.35
C ASP A 361 16.04 -6.02 32.50
N VAL A 362 16.73 -4.91 32.74
CA VAL A 362 17.88 -4.50 31.90
C VAL A 362 19.09 -5.39 32.16
N GLU A 363 19.30 -5.82 33.40
CA GLU A 363 20.44 -6.65 33.79
C GLU A 363 20.30 -8.08 33.24
N THR A 364 19.14 -8.68 33.44
CA THR A 364 18.95 -10.11 33.17
C THR A 364 18.14 -10.41 31.92
N GLY A 365 17.44 -9.43 31.36
CA GLY A 365 16.50 -9.65 30.26
C GLY A 365 15.25 -10.43 30.68
N ALA A 366 14.96 -10.59 31.98
CA ALA A 366 13.78 -11.28 32.49
C ALA A 366 12.48 -10.49 32.29
N LYS A 367 11.35 -11.20 32.16
CA LYS A 367 10.03 -10.56 31.99
C LYS A 367 9.40 -10.28 33.34
N MET A 368 8.94 -9.06 33.54
CA MET A 368 8.18 -8.67 34.73
C MET A 368 6.86 -8.02 34.31
N THR A 369 5.81 -8.17 35.12
CA THR A 369 4.50 -7.57 34.83
C THR A 369 3.93 -6.84 36.04
N TRP A 370 3.13 -5.81 35.83
CA TRP A 370 2.48 -5.08 36.93
C TRP A 370 1.11 -4.57 36.53
N PHE A 371 0.09 -4.91 37.33
CA PHE A 371 -1.26 -4.35 37.20
C PHE A 371 -1.42 -3.10 38.07
N ASN A 372 -1.87 -2.01 37.47
CA ASN A 372 -2.24 -0.76 38.14
C ASN A 372 -3.70 -0.39 37.86
N SER A 373 -4.43 0.05 38.88
CA SER A 373 -5.80 0.55 38.76
C SER A 373 -5.80 2.04 38.37
N GLY A 374 -5.70 2.33 37.07
CA GLY A 374 -6.27 3.54 36.49
C GLY A 374 -5.41 4.79 36.33
N THR A 375 -4.14 4.82 36.77
CA THR A 375 -3.26 5.98 36.51
C THR A 375 -2.01 5.53 35.76
N ARG A 376 -1.85 6.01 34.52
CA ARG A 376 -0.60 5.87 33.77
C ARG A 376 0.38 6.88 34.35
N SER A 377 1.58 6.45 34.70
CA SER A 377 2.63 7.35 35.22
C SER A 377 3.97 7.16 34.54
N LEU A 378 4.08 6.16 33.66
CA LEU A 378 5.30 5.77 32.96
C LEU A 378 5.04 5.80 31.44
N ALA A 379 6.04 6.22 30.67
CA ALA A 379 6.08 6.18 29.22
C ALA A 379 6.56 4.80 28.71
N GLU A 380 5.94 4.32 27.63
CA GLU A 380 6.39 3.11 26.95
C GLU A 380 7.72 3.33 26.23
N GLY A 381 8.54 2.30 26.15
CA GLY A 381 9.86 2.33 25.53
C GLY A 381 10.98 2.82 26.45
N GLN A 382 10.65 3.48 27.56
CA GLN A 382 11.61 4.08 28.49
C GLN A 382 12.12 3.10 29.55
N THR A 383 13.28 3.44 30.14
CA THR A 383 13.89 2.70 31.24
C THR A 383 13.60 3.40 32.57
N TYR A 384 13.34 2.64 33.62
CA TYR A 384 13.02 3.16 34.95
C TYR A 384 13.66 2.33 36.05
N ASP A 385 14.11 3.02 37.11
CA ASP A 385 14.40 2.39 38.38
C ASP A 385 13.11 2.21 39.19
N ILE A 386 12.67 0.96 39.30
CA ILE A 386 11.42 0.61 39.98
C ILE A 386 11.69 -0.09 41.30
N LYS A 387 10.81 0.16 42.27
CA LYS A 387 10.71 -0.59 43.52
C LYS A 387 9.37 -1.29 43.56
N GLY A 388 9.33 -2.59 43.83
CA GLY A 388 8.10 -3.37 43.88
C GLY A 388 8.18 -4.57 44.82
N ARG A 389 7.11 -5.36 44.87
CA ARG A 389 7.09 -6.65 45.56
C ARG A 389 6.68 -7.76 44.60
N VAL A 390 7.34 -8.91 44.66
CA VAL A 390 6.94 -10.08 43.88
C VAL A 390 5.58 -10.58 44.39
N LYS A 391 4.57 -10.54 43.53
CA LYS A 391 3.22 -11.01 43.82
C LYS A 391 3.09 -12.51 43.54
N LEU A 392 3.58 -12.94 42.38
CA LEU A 392 3.58 -14.35 41.96
C LEU A 392 4.51 -14.58 40.76
N HIS A 393 4.77 -15.85 40.48
CA HIS A 393 5.46 -16.34 39.28
C HIS A 393 4.45 -16.98 38.33
N GLU A 394 4.57 -16.67 37.05
CA GLU A 394 3.69 -17.16 35.99
C GLU A 394 4.52 -17.64 34.80
N THR A 395 4.06 -18.69 34.13
CA THR A 395 4.60 -19.10 32.82
C THR A 395 3.52 -18.92 31.79
N ARG A 396 3.77 -18.09 30.78
CA ARG A 396 2.84 -17.84 29.68
C ARG A 396 3.55 -18.08 28.37
N ASP A 397 2.98 -18.92 27.52
CA ASP A 397 3.54 -19.30 26.21
C ASP A 397 5.01 -19.79 26.30
N GLY A 398 5.32 -20.56 27.36
CA GLY A 398 6.67 -21.07 27.63
C GLY A 398 7.66 -20.07 28.23
N VAL A 399 7.27 -18.81 28.43
CA VAL A 399 8.14 -17.75 28.98
C VAL A 399 7.81 -17.52 30.45
N LYS A 400 8.83 -17.61 31.30
CA LYS A 400 8.75 -17.26 32.73
C LYS A 400 8.60 -15.75 32.89
N GLN A 401 7.61 -15.32 33.66
CA GLN A 401 7.38 -13.92 34.01
C GLN A 401 7.10 -13.74 35.51
N THR A 402 7.55 -12.61 36.06
CA THR A 402 7.38 -12.26 37.47
C THR A 402 6.35 -11.14 37.60
N GLN A 403 5.21 -11.41 38.24
CA GLN A 403 4.21 -10.38 38.47
C GLN A 403 4.54 -9.60 39.75
N LEU A 404 4.58 -8.28 39.66
CA LEU A 404 4.84 -7.35 40.74
C LEU A 404 3.56 -6.72 41.29
N THR A 405 3.65 -6.23 42.52
CA THR A 405 2.65 -5.37 43.15
C THR A 405 3.31 -4.19 43.86
N ARG A 406 2.55 -3.11 44.06
CA ARG A 406 2.99 -1.86 44.69
C ARG A 406 4.26 -1.29 44.05
N VAL A 407 4.30 -1.32 42.72
CA VAL A 407 5.43 -0.74 41.97
C VAL A 407 5.41 0.77 42.13
N SER A 408 6.59 1.35 42.35
CA SER A 408 6.79 2.79 42.35
C SER A 408 8.13 3.14 41.72
N CYS A 409 8.17 4.23 40.95
CA CYS A 409 9.39 4.84 40.45
C CYS A 409 9.65 6.14 41.23
N PRO A 410 10.73 6.21 42.03
CA PRO A 410 11.08 7.41 42.80
C PRO A 410 11.31 8.65 41.92
N ASP A 411 11.90 8.48 40.73
CA ASP A 411 12.25 9.58 39.82
C ASP A 411 11.00 10.25 39.24
N ILE A 412 9.97 9.46 38.93
CA ILE A 412 8.68 9.98 38.49
C ILE A 412 7.94 10.73 39.61
N LYS A 413 8.03 10.27 40.87
CA LYS A 413 7.34 10.95 41.99
C LYS A 413 7.79 12.39 42.21
N LEU A 414 9.01 12.77 41.80
CA LEU A 414 9.46 14.15 41.98
C LEU A 414 8.70 15.13 41.07
N HIS A 415 8.14 14.67 39.94
CA HIS A 415 7.35 15.50 39.03
C HIS A 415 6.12 16.13 39.70
N ASP A 416 5.54 15.45 40.70
CA ASP A 416 4.39 15.96 41.46
C ASP A 416 4.76 17.11 42.40
N ALA A 417 6.05 17.28 42.71
CA ALA A 417 6.53 18.38 43.55
C ALA A 417 6.75 19.68 42.76
N LEU A 418 6.79 19.62 41.42
CA LEU A 418 6.90 20.78 40.54
C LEU A 418 5.51 21.35 40.26
N CYS A 419 5.12 22.36 41.05
CA CYS A 419 3.83 23.04 40.92
C CYS A 419 3.91 24.52 41.32
N PRO A 420 2.93 25.35 40.94
CA PRO A 420 2.84 26.72 41.44
C PRO A 420 2.80 26.75 42.98
N GLY A 421 3.73 27.49 43.60
CA GLY A 421 3.87 27.57 45.06
C GLY A 421 4.82 26.54 45.69
N MET A 422 5.63 25.83 44.89
CA MET A 422 6.69 24.96 45.40
C MET A 422 7.79 25.74 46.14
N ASP A 423 8.55 25.03 46.98
CA ASP A 423 9.80 25.50 47.58
C ASP A 423 10.99 24.95 46.79
N ASP A 424 11.64 25.81 46.01
CA ASP A 424 12.80 25.48 45.18
C ASP A 424 13.90 24.76 45.96
N ALA A 425 14.19 25.18 47.20
CA ALA A 425 15.23 24.57 48.02
C ALA A 425 14.85 23.13 48.45
N ALA A 426 13.57 22.91 48.76
CA ALA A 426 13.07 21.58 49.08
C ALA A 426 13.08 20.64 47.86
N VAL A 427 12.75 21.15 46.68
CA VAL A 427 12.81 20.38 45.43
C VAL A 427 14.25 20.06 45.06
N LEU A 428 15.17 21.03 45.09
CA LEU A 428 16.61 20.82 44.85
C LEU A 428 17.20 19.76 45.79
N LYS A 429 16.81 19.76 47.07
CA LYS A 429 17.26 18.74 48.03
C LYS A 429 16.79 17.33 47.65
N LYS A 430 15.58 17.19 47.10
CA LYS A 430 15.04 15.91 46.63
C LYS A 430 15.67 15.50 45.29
N LEU A 431 15.92 16.46 44.41
CA LEU A 431 16.53 16.26 43.10
C LEU A 431 17.87 15.54 43.22
N LYS A 432 18.69 15.85 44.23
CA LYS A 432 19.96 15.15 44.53
C LYS A 432 19.85 13.63 44.73
N LYS A 433 18.64 13.09 44.95
CA LYS A 433 18.38 11.66 45.12
C LYS A 433 17.77 10.98 43.89
N VAL A 434 17.47 11.76 42.85
CA VAL A 434 16.96 11.25 41.57
C VAL A 434 18.11 10.57 40.84
N GLY A 435 17.90 9.32 40.46
CA GLY A 435 18.86 8.53 39.69
C GLY A 435 18.80 8.96 38.22
N ASP A 436 17.63 8.81 37.62
CA ASP A 436 17.35 9.19 36.24
C ASP A 436 16.70 10.58 36.17
N ILE A 437 17.48 11.57 35.74
CA ILE A 437 17.05 12.97 35.61
C ILE A 437 16.08 13.21 34.44
N ASP A 438 16.12 12.31 33.44
CA ASP A 438 15.31 12.38 32.23
C ASP A 438 14.16 11.37 32.26
N ALA A 439 13.86 10.81 33.44
CA ALA A 439 12.73 9.91 33.66
C ALA A 439 11.43 10.58 33.18
N GLN A 440 10.75 9.93 32.23
CA GLN A 440 9.59 10.50 31.55
C GLN A 440 8.28 10.04 32.17
N THR A 441 7.36 10.97 32.41
CA THR A 441 5.97 10.67 32.80
C THR A 441 5.20 9.98 31.67
N ASP A 442 3.95 9.59 31.92
CA ASP A 442 3.05 9.03 30.90
C ASP A 442 2.76 9.98 29.72
N ARG A 443 3.08 11.27 29.87
CA ARG A 443 2.98 12.31 28.86
C ARG A 443 4.32 12.66 28.22
N ASN A 444 5.33 11.82 28.38
CA ASN A 444 6.71 12.07 27.98
C ASN A 444 7.31 13.36 28.56
N GLU A 445 6.78 13.89 29.67
CA GLU A 445 7.34 15.07 30.32
C GLU A 445 8.48 14.66 31.26
N THR A 446 9.60 15.37 31.19
CA THR A 446 10.73 15.27 32.12
C THR A 446 10.65 16.30 33.25
N LEU A 447 11.52 16.16 34.25
CA LEU A 447 11.68 17.18 35.29
C LEU A 447 12.10 18.52 34.69
N LEU A 448 12.97 18.50 33.67
CA LEU A 448 13.42 19.69 32.97
C LEU A 448 12.25 20.36 32.24
N TYR A 449 11.41 19.61 31.54
CA TYR A 449 10.22 20.17 30.88
C TYR A 449 9.30 20.88 31.87
N LYS A 450 8.97 20.24 32.99
CA LYS A 450 8.13 20.85 34.02
C LYS A 450 8.77 22.09 34.66
N ALA A 451 10.07 22.02 34.98
CA ALA A 451 10.80 23.14 35.55
C ALA A 451 10.87 24.34 34.57
N SER A 452 11.11 24.07 33.28
CA SER A 452 11.11 25.09 32.22
C SER A 452 9.76 25.79 32.09
N LYS A 453 8.64 25.05 32.10
CA LYS A 453 7.30 25.68 32.10
C LYS A 453 7.09 26.56 33.33
N LEU A 454 7.48 26.10 34.51
CA LEU A 454 7.33 26.89 35.74
C LEU A 454 8.20 28.15 35.71
N ASN A 455 9.42 28.05 35.19
CA ASN A 455 10.31 29.19 35.02
C ASN A 455 9.70 30.22 34.07
N SER A 456 9.32 29.80 32.86
CA SER A 456 8.90 30.76 31.84
C SER A 456 7.52 31.39 32.11
N PHE A 457 6.57 30.63 32.68
CA PHE A 457 5.20 31.12 32.88
C PHE A 457 4.91 31.68 34.28
N TYR A 458 5.71 31.31 35.28
CA TYR A 458 5.49 31.72 36.67
C TYR A 458 6.74 32.34 37.33
N SER A 459 7.87 32.43 36.62
CA SER A 459 9.14 32.97 37.13
C SER A 459 9.62 32.27 38.41
N ILE A 460 9.39 30.96 38.53
CA ILE A 460 9.85 30.12 39.65
C ILE A 460 10.60 28.89 39.12
N GLY A 461 11.49 28.31 39.92
CA GLY A 461 12.18 27.08 39.53
C GLY A 461 13.38 27.26 38.60
N ARG A 462 13.85 28.50 38.35
CA ARG A 462 15.07 28.74 37.55
C ARG A 462 16.26 27.94 38.08
N ALA A 463 16.47 27.93 39.39
CA ALA A 463 17.56 27.17 40.02
C ALA A 463 17.46 25.66 39.78
N ILE A 464 16.24 25.13 39.62
CA ILE A 464 16.01 23.72 39.30
C ILE A 464 16.36 23.43 37.83
N VAL A 465 16.00 24.34 36.91
CA VAL A 465 16.40 24.24 35.49
C VAL A 465 17.92 24.21 35.37
N GLU A 466 18.62 25.12 36.06
CA GLU A 466 20.10 25.16 36.06
C GLU A 466 20.70 23.86 36.61
N GLU A 467 20.25 23.39 37.78
CA GLU A 467 20.76 22.15 38.38
C GLU A 467 20.50 20.92 37.48
N LEU A 468 19.35 20.85 36.80
CA LEU A 468 19.05 19.77 35.85
C LEU A 468 19.99 19.81 34.65
N LEU A 469 20.22 20.99 34.07
CA LEU A 469 21.15 21.17 32.96
C LEU A 469 22.60 20.87 33.35
N GLU A 470 23.04 21.28 34.55
CA GLU A 470 24.36 20.95 35.09
C GLU A 470 24.56 19.44 35.26
N ARG A 471 23.48 18.72 35.56
CA ARG A 471 23.47 17.26 35.65
C ARG A 471 23.32 16.56 34.30
N GLY A 472 23.17 17.31 33.21
CA GLY A 472 23.10 16.79 31.85
C GLY A 472 21.70 16.39 31.40
N ALA A 473 20.63 16.94 31.99
CA ALA A 473 19.27 16.67 31.55
C ALA A 473 19.06 17.13 30.10
N ASP A 474 18.33 16.34 29.32
CA ASP A 474 18.15 16.53 27.88
C ASP A 474 17.01 17.54 27.58
N PRO A 475 17.34 18.74 27.03
CA PRO A 475 16.34 19.72 26.63
C PRO A 475 15.63 19.41 25.31
N GLY A 476 15.99 18.32 24.64
CA GLY A 476 15.38 17.81 23.42
C GLY A 476 14.19 16.88 23.62
N ILE A 477 13.94 16.40 24.84
CA ILE A 477 12.85 15.44 25.10
C ILE A 477 11.49 16.12 24.96
N ARG A 478 10.63 15.50 24.15
CA ARG A 478 9.34 16.06 23.72
C ARG A 478 8.19 15.57 24.60
N SER A 479 7.39 16.51 25.12
CA SER A 479 6.09 16.21 25.71
C SER A 479 5.12 15.67 24.66
N SER A 480 4.44 14.57 24.96
CA SER A 480 3.38 14.04 24.10
C SER A 480 2.08 14.85 24.20
N GLU A 481 1.94 15.69 25.23
CA GLU A 481 0.74 16.53 25.43
C GLU A 481 0.82 17.82 24.61
N SER A 482 1.90 18.59 24.74
CA SER A 482 2.05 19.85 24.00
C SER A 482 2.78 19.67 22.67
N GLY A 483 3.57 18.61 22.53
CA GLY A 483 4.47 18.43 21.39
C GLY A 483 5.76 19.24 21.50
N ASP A 484 5.98 20.01 22.56
CA ASP A 484 7.16 20.87 22.76
C ASP A 484 8.24 20.18 23.59
N THR A 485 9.47 20.65 23.41
CA THR A 485 10.62 20.30 24.25
C THR A 485 10.92 21.42 25.27
N PRO A 486 11.75 21.18 26.31
CA PRO A 486 12.29 22.26 27.13
C PRO A 486 12.94 23.38 26.31
N PHE A 487 13.71 23.02 25.27
CA PHE A 487 14.31 23.99 24.36
C PHE A 487 13.25 24.81 23.61
N ASP A 488 12.20 24.17 23.07
CA ASP A 488 11.11 24.88 22.40
C ASP A 488 10.50 25.95 23.33
N ILE A 489 10.28 25.61 24.61
CA ILE A 489 9.76 26.55 25.62
C ILE A 489 10.69 27.76 25.75
N TRP A 490 11.99 27.54 25.90
CA TRP A 490 12.95 28.64 26.04
C TRP A 490 12.99 29.55 24.82
N VAL A 491 12.83 29.00 23.63
CA VAL A 491 12.80 29.76 22.38
C VAL A 491 11.57 30.67 22.33
N PHE A 492 10.35 30.13 22.51
CA PHE A 492 9.13 30.96 22.41
C PHE A 492 8.86 31.83 23.64
N THR A 493 9.59 31.63 24.75
CA THR A 493 9.56 32.52 25.93
C THR A 493 10.79 33.42 26.03
N GLU A 494 11.58 33.50 24.96
CA GLU A 494 12.72 34.41 24.80
C GLU A 494 13.79 34.30 25.92
N GLU A 495 14.05 33.08 26.41
CA GLU A 495 15.09 32.79 27.39
C GLU A 495 16.48 32.71 26.72
N GLU A 496 16.97 33.85 26.23
CA GLU A 496 18.16 33.97 25.36
C GLU A 496 19.38 33.16 25.86
N ASP A 497 19.73 33.28 27.14
CA ASP A 497 20.86 32.55 27.74
C ASP A 497 20.68 31.02 27.64
N LEU A 498 19.48 30.51 27.92
CA LEU A 498 19.20 29.07 27.82
C LEU A 498 19.25 28.61 26.37
N VAL A 499 18.70 29.40 25.45
CA VAL A 499 18.68 29.08 24.01
C VAL A 499 20.11 28.98 23.47
N LEU A 500 20.92 30.02 23.65
CA LEU A 500 22.27 30.07 23.09
C LEU A 500 23.18 29.00 23.70
N ARG A 501 23.16 28.83 25.03
CA ARG A 501 23.94 27.79 25.71
C ARG A 501 23.54 26.38 25.30
N THR A 502 22.26 26.15 25.03
CA THR A 502 21.79 24.85 24.56
C THR A 502 22.22 24.59 23.12
N LEU A 503 22.13 25.58 22.24
CA LEU A 503 22.58 25.45 20.84
C LEU A 503 24.08 25.17 20.71
N GLU A 504 24.91 25.68 21.62
CA GLU A 504 26.34 25.36 21.65
C GLU A 504 26.61 23.87 21.96
N LYS A 505 25.77 23.25 22.79
CA LYS A 505 25.94 21.87 23.26
C LYS A 505 25.17 20.85 22.42
N GLN A 506 24.00 21.25 21.92
CA GLN A 506 23.02 20.43 21.22
C GLN A 506 22.46 21.22 20.00
N PRO A 507 23.31 21.51 19.00
CA PRO A 507 22.91 22.28 17.83
C PRO A 507 21.76 21.63 17.05
N GLU A 508 21.63 20.30 17.08
CA GLU A 508 20.60 19.52 16.38
C GLU A 508 19.17 19.94 16.73
N LEU A 509 18.94 20.51 17.92
CA LEU A 509 17.62 21.01 18.33
C LEU A 509 17.13 22.19 17.48
N ALA A 510 18.05 22.91 16.82
CA ALA A 510 17.74 23.98 15.89
C ALA A 510 16.95 23.50 14.67
N ALA A 511 17.20 22.26 14.20
CA ALA A 511 16.62 21.71 12.98
C ALA A 511 15.08 21.68 12.97
N ARG A 512 14.47 21.74 14.16
CA ARG A 512 13.01 21.74 14.33
C ARG A 512 12.35 23.09 14.01
N TRP A 513 13.08 24.18 14.00
CA TRP A 513 12.53 25.53 13.96
C TRP A 513 12.42 26.10 12.54
N SER A 514 11.28 25.89 11.88
CA SER A 514 11.00 26.52 10.57
C SER A 514 10.73 28.03 10.69
N ASP A 515 10.83 28.75 9.58
CA ASP A 515 10.44 30.16 9.51
C ASP A 515 8.95 30.35 9.89
N ASP A 516 8.07 29.46 9.46
CA ASP A 516 6.67 29.45 9.90
C ASP A 516 6.52 29.31 11.42
N ARG A 517 7.39 28.53 12.08
CA ARG A 517 7.35 28.35 13.53
C ARG A 517 7.85 29.60 14.25
N PHE A 518 8.90 30.25 13.73
CA PHE A 518 9.34 31.54 14.26
C PHE A 518 8.24 32.60 14.15
N ALA A 519 7.58 32.68 12.99
CA ALA A 519 6.44 33.58 12.78
C ALA A 519 5.26 33.26 13.71
N PHE A 520 4.92 31.98 13.89
CA PHE A 520 3.81 31.56 14.73
C PHE A 520 3.96 31.99 16.20
N TYR A 521 5.18 31.95 16.74
CA TYR A 521 5.47 32.39 18.10
C TYR A 521 5.90 33.85 18.20
N GLU A 522 5.89 34.60 17.09
CA GLU A 522 6.23 36.03 17.04
C GLU A 522 7.64 36.37 17.57
N VAL A 523 8.61 35.45 17.42
CA VAL A 523 9.99 35.63 17.93
C VAL A 523 11.00 36.06 16.87
N GLU A 524 10.58 36.28 15.61
CA GLU A 524 11.47 36.48 14.44
C GLU A 524 12.50 37.60 14.60
N ASP A 525 12.16 38.64 15.35
CA ASP A 525 12.98 39.83 15.55
C ASP A 525 13.95 39.73 16.75
N ALA A 526 13.91 38.63 17.51
CA ALA A 526 14.77 38.46 18.68
C ALA A 526 16.25 38.33 18.26
N PRO A 527 17.22 38.98 18.96
CA PRO A 527 18.61 39.04 18.54
C PRO A 527 19.27 37.67 18.30
N TRP A 528 18.90 36.67 19.11
CA TRP A 528 19.45 35.31 19.07
C TRP A 528 18.88 34.44 17.92
N VAL A 529 17.77 34.83 17.28
CA VAL A 529 17.14 34.04 16.20
C VAL A 529 18.04 33.93 14.98
N SER A 530 18.81 34.98 14.66
CA SER A 530 19.78 34.95 13.57
C SER A 530 20.78 33.79 13.72
N LYS A 531 21.29 33.60 14.95
CA LYS A 531 22.20 32.50 15.28
C LYS A 531 21.50 31.14 15.23
N LEU A 532 20.27 31.05 15.73
CA LEU A 532 19.49 29.81 15.67
C LEU A 532 19.24 29.38 14.22
N LYS A 533 18.87 30.31 13.33
CA LYS A 533 18.65 30.02 11.90
C LYS A 533 19.93 29.51 11.22
N GLU A 534 21.07 30.13 11.50
CA GLU A 534 22.37 29.67 11.00
C GLU A 534 22.66 28.21 11.43
N VAL A 535 22.47 27.90 12.71
CA VAL A 535 22.69 26.55 13.25
C VAL A 535 21.68 25.55 12.66
N ARG A 536 20.41 25.94 12.55
CA ARG A 536 19.36 25.12 11.94
C ARG A 536 19.73 24.71 10.52
N ASP A 537 20.11 25.66 9.69
CA ASP A 537 20.37 25.39 8.27
C ASP A 537 21.54 24.41 8.10
N GLN A 538 22.59 24.53 8.92
CA GLN A 538 23.70 23.57 8.98
C GLN A 538 23.24 22.17 9.42
N GLN A 539 22.37 22.09 10.45
CA GLN A 539 21.87 20.80 10.93
C GLN A 539 20.92 20.12 9.94
N ILE A 540 20.10 20.88 9.21
CA ILE A 540 19.24 20.33 8.15
C ILE A 540 20.10 19.71 7.05
N GLU A 541 21.18 20.37 6.64
CA GLU A 541 22.12 19.83 5.64
C GLU A 541 22.75 18.51 6.12
N MET A 542 23.27 18.48 7.36
CA MET A 542 23.83 17.27 7.95
C MET A 542 22.83 16.12 8.08
N LEU A 543 21.59 16.41 8.49
CA LEU A 543 20.54 15.40 8.64
C LEU A 543 20.15 14.76 7.30
N VAL A 544 20.18 15.53 6.20
CA VAL A 544 19.95 15.01 4.86
C VAL A 544 21.05 14.01 4.48
N GLU A 545 22.32 14.34 4.75
CA GLU A 545 23.46 13.45 4.48
C GLU A 545 23.45 12.18 5.34
N GLU A 546 23.15 12.30 6.63
CA GLU A 546 23.10 11.15 7.55
C GLU A 546 21.95 10.21 7.20
N LYS A 547 20.78 10.76 6.86
CA LYS A 547 19.61 9.97 6.43
C LYS A 547 19.92 9.19 5.16
N GLU A 548 20.61 9.80 4.21
CA GLU A 548 21.02 9.12 2.97
C GLU A 548 22.06 8.02 3.25
N THR A 549 23.05 8.30 4.11
CA THR A 549 24.06 7.31 4.51
C THR A 549 23.43 6.11 5.24
N SER A 550 22.53 6.36 6.20
CA SER A 550 21.80 5.33 6.93
C SER A 550 20.89 4.50 6.04
N ARG A 551 20.29 5.14 5.03
CA ARG A 551 19.48 4.48 4.01
C ARG A 551 20.33 3.54 3.16
N ILE A 552 21.48 4.01 2.66
CA ILE A 552 22.42 3.18 1.88
C ILE A 552 22.89 1.98 2.71
N ALA A 553 23.22 2.18 3.99
CA ALA A 553 23.63 1.08 4.88
C ALA A 553 22.52 0.05 5.13
N ALA A 554 21.25 0.47 5.15
CA ALA A 554 20.09 -0.42 5.27
C ALA A 554 19.83 -1.20 3.97
N ILE A 555 19.95 -0.53 2.81
CA ILE A 555 19.86 -1.15 1.49
C ILE A 555 20.93 -2.24 1.36
N ASN A 556 22.19 -1.93 1.67
CA ASN A 556 23.28 -2.90 1.63
C ASN A 556 22.97 -4.11 2.53
N SER A 557 22.49 -3.89 3.76
CA SER A 557 22.09 -4.97 4.67
C SER A 557 21.04 -5.92 4.12
N LEU A 558 20.10 -5.36 3.36
CA LEU A 558 18.97 -6.09 2.82
C LEU A 558 19.46 -7.08 1.74
N PHE A 559 20.58 -6.76 1.08
CA PHE A 559 21.21 -7.60 0.06
C PHE A 559 22.40 -8.43 0.59
N ASP A 560 23.14 -7.97 1.61
CA ASP A 560 24.39 -8.55 2.17
C ASP A 560 24.22 -9.80 3.05
N ASN A 561 23.00 -10.29 3.30
CA ASN A 561 22.81 -11.59 3.97
C ASN A 561 23.17 -12.79 3.05
N SER A 562 24.24 -12.67 2.26
CA SER A 562 24.74 -13.62 1.28
C SER A 562 25.47 -14.84 1.87
N ASP A 563 25.78 -14.87 3.18
CA ASP A 563 26.64 -15.92 3.76
C ASP A 563 26.02 -16.79 4.87
N LYS A 564 24.70 -16.76 5.09
CA LYS A 564 24.07 -17.68 6.05
C LYS A 564 22.80 -18.30 5.49
N LYS A 565 22.97 -19.30 4.63
CA LYS A 565 21.98 -20.41 4.62
C LYS A 565 22.00 -21.02 6.03
N PRO A 566 20.89 -21.08 6.77
CA PRO A 566 20.78 -22.10 7.80
C PRO A 566 20.90 -23.43 7.07
N GLY A 567 21.98 -24.17 7.32
CA GLY A 567 22.11 -25.53 6.83
C GLY A 567 20.88 -26.34 7.26
N PRO A 568 20.53 -27.40 6.51
CA PRO A 568 19.40 -28.24 6.88
C PRO A 568 19.61 -28.71 8.32
N VAL A 569 18.63 -28.42 9.18
CA VAL A 569 18.53 -29.04 10.50
C VAL A 569 18.41 -30.53 10.23
N VAL A 570 19.54 -31.23 10.33
CA VAL A 570 19.56 -32.69 10.40
C VAL A 570 18.82 -33.02 11.68
N GLY A 571 17.60 -33.53 11.54
CA GLY A 571 16.84 -34.15 12.62
C GLY A 571 17.64 -35.34 13.13
N GLY A 572 18.46 -35.10 14.14
CA GLY A 572 19.12 -36.12 14.91
C GLY A 572 18.18 -36.62 15.99
N GLU A 573 17.28 -37.53 15.62
CA GLU A 573 16.70 -38.48 16.57
C GLU A 573 16.71 -39.86 15.91
N GLY A 574 17.66 -40.67 16.34
CA GLY A 574 17.88 -42.03 15.86
C GLY A 574 18.63 -42.84 16.90
N ASN A 575 17.84 -43.50 17.75
CA ASN A 575 18.14 -44.71 18.53
C ASN A 575 19.20 -44.66 19.65
N ALA A 576 18.68 -44.70 20.89
CA ALA A 576 19.19 -45.64 21.88
C ALA A 576 18.01 -46.24 22.69
N LEU A 577 18.02 -47.58 22.75
CA LEU A 577 17.38 -48.46 23.75
C LEU A 577 15.88 -48.77 23.63
N SER A 578 15.58 -49.95 23.10
CA SER A 578 15.09 -51.03 23.98
C SER A 578 15.40 -52.41 23.38
N GLU A 579 15.95 -53.25 24.24
CA GLU A 579 16.24 -54.67 24.04
C GLU A 579 14.93 -55.49 24.10
N LEU A 580 14.89 -56.54 23.27
CA LEU A 580 14.40 -57.89 23.58
C LEU A 580 12.95 -58.03 24.09
N ASP A 581 12.06 -58.48 23.21
CA ASP A 581 11.54 -59.87 23.18
C ASP A 581 10.18 -59.91 22.44
N GLU A 582 10.19 -60.52 21.26
CA GLU A 582 8.98 -60.99 20.58
C GLU A 582 8.70 -62.42 21.06
N ASP A 583 7.70 -62.56 21.94
CA ASP A 583 6.99 -63.82 22.10
C ASP A 583 5.64 -63.71 21.36
N GLU A 584 5.46 -64.63 20.43
CA GLU A 584 4.21 -64.92 19.74
C GLU A 584 3.12 -65.26 20.75
N SER A 585 1.91 -64.71 20.57
CA SER A 585 0.67 -65.48 20.44
C SER A 585 -0.58 -64.65 20.81
N GLU A 586 -1.61 -64.89 20.02
CA GLU A 586 -3.01 -64.89 20.42
C GLU A 586 -3.69 -63.57 20.85
N ASP A 587 -4.46 -63.07 19.88
CA ASP A 587 -5.93 -63.09 19.96
C ASP A 587 -6.65 -61.91 20.65
N ASN A 588 -7.86 -61.69 20.12
CA ASN A 588 -8.94 -60.81 20.59
C ASN A 588 -8.93 -59.30 20.30
N GLN A 589 -9.63 -58.98 19.20
CA GLN A 589 -10.96 -58.35 19.23
C GLN A 589 -11.15 -56.99 19.95
N LEU A 590 -11.56 -56.03 19.12
CA LEU A 590 -12.77 -55.17 19.27
C LEU A 590 -12.87 -54.20 20.46
N ARG A 591 -12.82 -52.90 20.12
CA ARG A 591 -13.86 -51.85 20.26
C ARG A 591 -13.19 -50.50 20.55
N LEU A 592 -13.21 -49.54 19.64
CA LEU A 592 -14.26 -48.51 19.54
C LEU A 592 -14.55 -47.83 20.89
N ALA A 593 -13.78 -46.79 21.18
CA ALA A 593 -14.25 -45.47 21.62
C ALA A 593 -13.19 -44.44 21.22
#